data_AF-A0A7J8FIM4-F1
#
_entry.id   AF-A0A7J8FIM4-F1
#
_cell.length_a   1.000
_cell.length_b   1.000
_cell.length_c   1.000
_cell.angle_alpha   90.00
_cell.angle_beta   90.00
_cell.angle_gamma   90.00
#
_symmetry.space_group_name_H-M   'P 1'
#
loop_
_entity.id
_entity.type
_entity.pdbx_description
1 polymer ?
#
loop_
_entity_poly.entity_id
_entity_poly.type
_entity_poly.pdbx_seq_one_letter_code
_entity_poly.pdbx_strand_id
1 'polypeptide(L)'
;MNYADHCKEQNVPVPKEPIIFSKFGSSIVGPYDEIILPPESQEVDWEVELAVVIGKTGKHIKATDAMAHVAGFTVAHDVSARDWQMKRNGKQWLLGKTFDTFCPLGPALVTKDSVAVTVKLDCVPATLWMCL
;
A
#
# COMPACT_ATOMS: atom_id res chain seq x y z
N MET A 1 -1.57 7.78 3.00
CA MET A 1 -1.06 9.13 3.35
C MET A 1 0.28 9.00 4.07
N ASN A 2 1.35 8.84 3.31
CA ASN A 2 2.69 8.59 3.85
C ASN A 2 3.80 9.39 3.13
N TYR A 3 3.38 10.34 2.28
CA TYR A 3 4.24 11.29 1.57
C TYR A 3 3.75 12.70 1.87
N ALA A 4 4.64 13.56 2.38
CA ALA A 4 4.27 14.91 2.80
C ALA A 4 3.67 15.74 1.65
N ASP A 5 4.18 15.55 0.43
CA ASP A 5 3.68 16.27 -0.74
C ASP A 5 2.30 15.76 -1.18
N HIS A 6 2.01 14.47 -1.04
CA HIS A 6 0.68 13.93 -1.27
C HIS A 6 -0.34 14.44 -0.22
N CYS A 7 0.09 14.69 1.02
CA CYS A 7 -0.76 15.35 2.02
C CYS A 7 -1.15 16.77 1.56
N LYS A 8 -0.16 17.52 1.04
CA LYS A 8 -0.37 18.88 0.54
C LYS A 8 -1.29 18.89 -0.68
N GLU A 9 -1.09 17.96 -1.61
CA GLU A 9 -1.93 17.79 -2.80
C GLU A 9 -3.40 17.57 -2.43
N GLN A 10 -3.67 16.69 -1.45
CA GLN A 10 -5.02 16.45 -0.96
C GLN A 10 -5.54 17.53 0.00
N ASN A 11 -4.73 18.55 0.32
CA ASN A 11 -5.03 19.59 1.29
C ASN A 11 -5.43 19.04 2.68
N VAL A 12 -4.71 18.01 3.13
CA VAL A 12 -4.89 17.38 4.45
C VAL A 12 -3.65 17.53 5.32
N PRO A 13 -3.79 17.61 6.65
CA PRO A 13 -2.63 17.63 7.53
C PRO A 13 -1.84 16.32 7.45
N VAL A 14 -0.51 16.42 7.60
CA VAL A 14 0.32 15.22 7.77
C VAL A 14 -0.17 14.48 9.03
N PRO A 15 -0.56 13.20 8.91
CA PRO A 15 -1.10 12.47 10.04
C PRO A 15 -0.01 12.22 11.09
N LYS A 16 -0.40 12.26 12.38
CA LYS A 16 0.51 12.00 13.50
C LYS A 16 0.74 10.50 13.73
N GLU A 17 -0.21 9.69 13.28
CA GLU A 17 -0.19 8.24 13.34
C GLU A 17 -0.46 7.69 11.94
N PRO A 18 0.15 6.55 11.55
CA PRO A 18 -0.08 5.99 10.24
C PRO A 18 -1.53 5.61 9.99
N ILE A 19 -2.04 5.97 8.81
CA ILE A 19 -3.38 5.55 8.37
C ILE A 19 -3.26 4.15 7.76
N ILE A 20 -3.93 3.18 8.36
CA ILE A 20 -3.88 1.78 7.98
C ILE A 20 -5.23 1.37 7.39
N PHE A 21 -5.17 0.70 6.24
CA PHE A 21 -6.31 0.04 5.58
C PHE A 21 -5.78 -1.23 4.90
N SER A 22 -6.66 -1.96 4.21
CA SER A 22 -6.28 -3.19 3.52
C SER A 22 -6.81 -3.21 2.09
N LYS A 23 -6.13 -3.97 1.25
CA LYS A 23 -6.63 -4.48 -0.03
C LYS A 23 -6.79 -5.99 0.12
N PHE A 24 -7.79 -6.58 -0.50
CA PHE A 24 -7.95 -8.04 -0.50
C PHE A 24 -6.97 -8.69 -1.48
N GLY A 25 -6.54 -9.91 -1.16
CA GLY A 25 -5.68 -10.70 -2.04
C GLY A 25 -6.28 -10.96 -3.43
N SER A 26 -7.61 -10.91 -3.56
CA SER A 26 -8.31 -11.02 -4.85
C SER A 26 -8.05 -9.84 -5.80
N SER A 27 -7.64 -8.68 -5.28
CA SER A 27 -7.30 -7.51 -6.11
C SER A 27 -5.91 -7.60 -6.75
N ILE A 28 -5.09 -8.57 -6.33
CA ILE A 28 -3.70 -8.72 -6.78
C ILE A 28 -3.67 -9.31 -8.19
N VAL A 29 -2.91 -8.63 -9.07
CA VAL A 29 -2.64 -9.08 -10.44
C VAL A 29 -1.16 -8.87 -10.77
N GLY A 30 -0.73 -9.41 -11.91
CA GLY A 30 0.63 -9.26 -12.40
C GLY A 30 0.98 -7.79 -12.71
N PRO A 31 2.29 -7.48 -12.80
CA PRO A 31 2.80 -6.11 -13.02
C PRO A 31 2.42 -5.51 -14.38
N TYR A 32 2.00 -6.35 -15.33
CA TYR A 32 1.65 -5.97 -16.69
C TYR A 32 0.23 -6.36 -17.06
N ASP A 33 -0.56 -6.86 -16.10
CA ASP A 33 -1.95 -7.20 -16.31
C ASP A 33 -2.78 -5.92 -16.44
N GLU A 34 -3.88 -5.99 -17.19
CA GLU A 34 -4.77 -4.85 -17.39
C GLU A 34 -5.54 -4.51 -16.12
N ILE A 35 -5.72 -3.21 -15.89
CA ILE A 35 -6.61 -2.70 -14.85
C ILE A 35 -8.01 -2.60 -15.45
N ILE A 36 -8.95 -3.34 -14.88
CA ILE A 36 -10.36 -3.32 -15.28
C ILE A 36 -11.04 -2.17 -14.52
N LEU A 37 -11.51 -1.16 -15.25
CA LEU A 37 -12.27 -0.07 -14.67
C LEU A 37 -13.68 -0.58 -14.31
N PRO A 38 -14.07 -0.59 -13.02
CA PRO A 38 -15.36 -1.10 -12.61
C PRO A 38 -16.47 -0.15 -13.08
N PRO A 39 -17.60 -0.66 -13.61
CA PRO A 39 -18.73 0.18 -14.02
C PRO A 39 -19.33 0.98 -12.86
N GLU A 40 -19.09 0.55 -11.61
CA GLU A 40 -19.54 1.21 -10.40
C GLU A 40 -18.81 2.52 -10.07
N SER A 41 -17.64 2.77 -10.67
CA SER A 41 -16.81 3.94 -10.43
C SER A 41 -16.64 4.78 -11.69
N GLN A 42 -16.50 6.09 -11.50
CA GLN A 42 -16.15 7.05 -12.57
C GLN A 42 -14.89 7.85 -12.25
N GLU A 43 -14.22 7.56 -11.12
CA GLU A 43 -13.10 8.34 -10.60
C GLU A 43 -11.95 7.41 -10.18
N VAL A 44 -11.47 6.60 -11.12
CA VAL A 44 -10.33 5.70 -10.89
C VAL A 44 -9.02 6.46 -11.06
N ASP A 45 -8.09 6.24 -10.14
CA ASP A 45 -6.85 6.99 -10.00
C ASP A 45 -5.67 6.06 -9.66
N TRP A 46 -4.45 6.51 -9.98
CA TRP A 46 -3.21 5.75 -9.82
C TRP A 46 -2.43 6.18 -8.57
N GLU A 47 -1.76 5.24 -7.91
CA GLU A 47 -0.82 5.51 -6.83
C GLU A 47 0.34 4.51 -6.92
N VAL A 48 1.56 5.00 -7.17
CA VAL A 48 2.76 4.14 -7.13
C VAL A 48 3.28 4.06 -5.70
N GLU A 49 3.49 2.85 -5.21
CA GLU A 49 3.86 2.61 -3.81
C GLU A 49 5.02 1.59 -3.74
N LEU A 50 5.85 1.74 -2.69
CA LEU A 50 6.81 0.70 -2.32
C LEU A 50 6.08 -0.38 -1.51
N ALA A 51 6.02 -1.60 -2.04
CA ALA A 51 5.56 -2.76 -1.28
C ALA A 51 6.71 -3.44 -0.54
N VAL A 52 6.47 -3.78 0.72
CA VAL A 52 7.42 -4.47 1.60
C VAL A 52 6.91 -5.89 1.82
N VAL A 53 7.66 -6.89 1.37
CA VAL A 53 7.24 -8.29 1.53
C VAL A 53 7.82 -8.85 2.82
N ILE A 54 6.95 -9.32 3.73
CA ILE A 54 7.33 -9.90 5.02
C ILE A 54 7.71 -11.36 4.86
N GLY A 55 8.94 -11.72 5.26
CA GLY A 55 9.46 -13.09 5.19
C GLY A 55 9.47 -13.85 6.51
N LYS A 56 9.32 -13.15 7.64
CA LYS A 56 9.38 -13.73 8.98
C LYS A 56 8.22 -13.22 9.83
N THR A 57 7.43 -14.15 10.37
CA THR A 57 6.34 -13.82 11.29
C THR A 57 6.84 -13.14 12.57
N GLY A 58 6.00 -12.32 13.16
CA GLY A 58 6.32 -11.64 14.42
C GLY A 58 5.14 -10.83 14.94
N LYS A 59 5.22 -10.43 16.21
CA LYS A 59 4.23 -9.59 16.88
C LYS A 59 4.96 -8.67 17.85
N HIS A 60 4.50 -7.42 17.97
CA HIS A 60 5.16 -6.39 18.79
C HIS A 60 6.65 -6.20 18.45
N ILE A 61 6.96 -6.19 17.15
CA ILE A 61 8.33 -6.01 16.64
C ILE A 61 8.77 -4.57 16.94
N LYS A 62 9.95 -4.39 17.52
CA LYS A 62 10.52 -3.05 17.71
C LYS A 62 10.93 -2.48 16.35
N ALA A 63 10.81 -1.16 16.18
CA ALA A 63 11.19 -0.50 14.94
C ALA A 63 12.63 -0.81 14.49
N THR A 64 13.56 -0.91 15.45
CA THR A 64 14.97 -1.27 15.19
C THR A 64 15.16 -2.66 14.61
N ASP A 65 14.21 -3.57 14.85
CA ASP A 65 14.30 -4.98 14.48
C ASP A 65 13.48 -5.28 13.21
N ALA A 66 12.73 -4.31 12.69
CA ALA A 66 11.77 -4.50 11.61
C ALA A 66 12.40 -5.04 10.32
N MET A 67 13.55 -4.51 9.90
CA MET A 67 14.25 -4.96 8.70
C MET A 67 14.72 -6.43 8.77
N ALA A 68 14.82 -7.02 9.97
CA ALA A 68 15.10 -8.44 10.13
C ALA A 68 13.93 -9.32 9.67
N HIS A 69 12.71 -8.77 9.62
CA HIS A 69 11.49 -9.48 9.20
C HIS A 69 11.14 -9.33 7.72
N VAL A 70 11.76 -8.36 7.04
CA VAL A 70 11.56 -8.10 5.61
C VAL A 70 12.31 -9.14 4.77
N ALA A 71 11.61 -9.75 3.81
CA ALA A 71 12.21 -10.59 2.76
C ALA A 71 12.79 -9.71 1.64
N GLY A 72 12.03 -8.71 1.23
CA GLY A 72 12.43 -7.81 0.15
C GLY A 72 11.34 -6.79 -0.16
N PHE A 73 11.49 -6.17 -1.32
CA PHE A 73 10.66 -5.08 -1.79
C PHE A 73 10.19 -5.34 -3.22
N THR A 74 9.02 -4.80 -3.57
CA THR A 74 8.52 -4.77 -4.94
C THR A 74 7.80 -3.45 -5.19
N VAL A 75 7.48 -3.14 -6.44
CA VAL A 75 6.58 -2.03 -6.77
C VAL A 75 5.15 -2.50 -6.63
N ALA A 76 4.30 -1.63 -6.07
CA ALA A 76 2.86 -1.79 -6.04
C ALA A 76 2.18 -0.62 -6.73
N HIS A 77 1.08 -0.91 -7.40
CA HIS A 77 0.15 0.08 -7.90
C HIS A 77 -1.13 0.02 -7.04
N ASP A 78 -1.34 1.01 -6.18
CA ASP A 78 -2.51 1.12 -5.29
C ASP A 78 -3.67 1.86 -5.98
N VAL A 79 -4.23 1.22 -7.00
CA VAL A 79 -5.35 1.76 -7.79
C VAL A 79 -6.53 2.08 -6.87
N SER A 80 -7.15 3.24 -7.10
CA SER A 80 -8.17 3.80 -6.22
C SER A 80 -9.37 4.33 -6.97
N ALA A 81 -10.57 3.84 -6.66
CA ALA A 81 -11.83 4.46 -7.04
C ALA A 81 -12.18 5.56 -6.01
N ARG A 82 -11.86 6.82 -6.33
CA ARG A 82 -11.96 7.97 -5.41
C ARG A 82 -13.38 8.29 -4.98
N ASP A 83 -14.34 8.08 -5.87
CA ASP A 83 -15.76 8.23 -5.56
C ASP A 83 -16.22 7.22 -4.49
N TRP A 84 -15.74 5.99 -4.56
CA TRP A 84 -15.97 4.97 -3.52
C TRP A 84 -15.19 5.25 -2.24
N GLN A 85 -13.91 5.63 -2.36
CA GLN A 85 -13.02 5.89 -1.23
C GLN A 85 -13.50 7.07 -0.37
N MET A 86 -13.93 8.18 -1.01
CA MET A 86 -14.10 9.47 -0.34
C MET A 86 -15.55 9.93 -0.22
N LYS A 87 -16.47 9.39 -1.02
CA LYS A 87 -17.86 9.89 -1.11
C LYS A 87 -18.91 8.87 -0.67
N ARG A 88 -18.59 7.56 -0.70
CA ARG A 88 -19.55 6.48 -0.39
C ARG A 88 -19.23 5.77 0.93
N ASN A 89 -20.21 5.02 1.43
CA ASN A 89 -20.10 4.08 2.57
C ASN A 89 -19.28 4.60 3.77
N GLY A 90 -19.62 5.80 4.27
CA GLY A 90 -18.95 6.38 5.43
C GLY A 90 -17.47 6.74 5.22
N LYS A 91 -17.03 6.87 3.95
CA LYS A 91 -15.64 7.20 3.55
C LYS A 91 -14.62 6.15 4.02
N GLN A 92 -15.05 4.90 4.13
CA GLN A 92 -14.14 3.78 4.40
C GLN A 92 -13.35 3.45 3.14
N TRP A 93 -12.02 3.50 3.21
CA TRP A 93 -11.18 3.39 2.02
C TRP A 93 -11.19 2.00 1.38
N LEU A 94 -11.42 0.94 2.16
CA LEU A 94 -11.39 -0.45 1.73
C LEU A 94 -12.12 -0.69 0.39
N LEU A 95 -13.35 -0.19 0.25
CA LEU A 95 -14.16 -0.45 -0.95
C LEU A 95 -13.60 0.23 -2.20
N GLY A 96 -13.08 1.45 -2.08
CA GLY A 96 -12.44 2.13 -3.21
C GLY A 96 -11.08 1.55 -3.60
N LYS A 97 -10.51 0.71 -2.73
CA LYS A 97 -9.14 0.19 -2.84
C LYS A 97 -9.09 -1.28 -3.23
N THR A 98 -10.20 -2.00 -3.30
CA THR A 98 -10.18 -3.48 -3.39
C THR A 98 -10.97 -4.09 -4.54
N PHE A 99 -11.33 -3.30 -5.56
CA PHE A 99 -11.87 -3.85 -6.81
C PHE A 99 -10.87 -4.85 -7.43
N ASP A 100 -11.39 -5.78 -8.22
CA ASP A 100 -10.55 -6.72 -8.96
C ASP A 100 -9.52 -5.94 -9.80
N THR A 101 -8.31 -6.47 -9.91
CA THR A 101 -7.16 -5.85 -10.63
C THR A 101 -6.59 -4.56 -10.02
N PHE A 102 -7.09 -4.07 -8.88
CA PHE A 102 -6.61 -2.81 -8.29
C PHE A 102 -5.28 -2.91 -7.52
N CYS A 103 -4.60 -4.06 -7.54
CA CYS A 103 -3.28 -4.23 -6.94
C CYS A 103 -2.28 -4.94 -7.88
N PRO A 104 -1.88 -4.33 -9.00
CA PRO A 104 -0.71 -4.79 -9.75
C PRO A 104 0.55 -4.79 -8.87
N LEU A 105 1.24 -5.92 -8.80
CA LEU A 105 2.46 -6.10 -8.02
C LEU A 105 3.59 -6.68 -8.87
N GLY A 106 4.80 -6.15 -8.74
CA GLY A 106 6.00 -6.71 -9.38
C GLY A 106 6.93 -5.64 -9.97
N PRO A 107 7.71 -5.96 -11.03
CA PRO A 107 7.80 -7.26 -11.71
C PRO A 107 8.66 -8.30 -10.99
N ALA A 108 9.41 -7.89 -9.97
CA ALA A 108 10.29 -8.79 -9.24
C ALA A 108 10.35 -8.39 -7.76
N LEU A 109 10.55 -9.40 -6.92
CA LEU A 109 10.95 -9.20 -5.54
C LEU A 109 12.46 -8.90 -5.50
N VAL A 110 12.83 -7.70 -5.07
CA VAL A 110 14.21 -7.33 -4.81
C VAL A 110 14.52 -7.63 -3.35
N THR A 111 15.44 -8.56 -3.10
CA THR A 111 15.87 -8.90 -1.73
C THR A 111 16.50 -7.70 -1.06
N LYS A 112 16.28 -7.55 0.25
CA LYS A 112 16.79 -6.39 1.02
C LYS A 112 18.30 -6.19 0.90
N ASP A 113 19.08 -7.27 0.75
CA ASP A 113 20.54 -7.22 0.64
C ASP A 113 21.02 -6.68 -0.72
N SER A 114 20.12 -6.59 -1.70
CA SER A 114 20.40 -6.06 -3.05
C SER A 114 20.08 -4.58 -3.19
N VAL A 115 19.49 -3.94 -2.17
CA VAL A 115 19.13 -2.53 -2.20
C VAL A 115 20.29 -1.70 -1.65
N ALA A 116 20.92 -0.90 -2.51
CA ALA A 116 22.09 -0.09 -2.16
C ALA A 116 21.76 1.15 -1.28
N VAL A 117 20.48 1.41 -1.02
CA VAL A 117 19.99 2.58 -0.30
C VAL A 117 19.30 2.15 0.99
N THR A 118 19.56 2.85 2.09
CA THR A 118 18.88 2.61 3.36
C THR A 118 17.40 2.96 3.26
N VAL A 119 16.53 1.95 3.31
CA VAL A 119 15.09 2.15 3.50
C VAL A 119 14.83 2.36 4.99
N LYS A 120 14.38 3.56 5.38
CA LYS A 120 13.91 3.84 6.73
C LYS A 120 12.41 3.55 6.80
N LEU A 121 12.05 2.54 7.58
CA LEU A 121 10.66 2.19 7.87
C LEU A 121 10.31 2.68 9.28
N ASP A 122 9.47 3.70 9.37
CA ASP A 122 8.92 4.14 10.65
C ASP A 122 7.86 3.14 11.11
N CYS A 123 8.26 2.23 12.01
CA CYS A 123 7.36 1.19 12.50
C CYS A 123 6.59 1.69 13.73
N VAL A 124 5.27 1.79 13.64
CA VAL A 124 4.41 1.92 14.83
C VAL A 124 4.15 0.55 15.47
N PRO A 125 4.04 0.48 16.80
CA PRO A 125 3.82 -0.76 17.54
C PRO A 125 2.35 -1.21 17.43
N ALA A 126 1.91 -1.62 16.25
CA ALA A 126 0.73 -2.48 16.08
C ALA A 126 0.71 -3.03 14.64
N THR A 127 0.75 -4.36 14.55
CA THR A 127 0.12 -5.19 13.51
C THR A 127 0.36 -4.79 12.04
N LEU A 128 1.23 -5.55 11.37
CA LEU A 128 1.23 -5.86 9.93
C LEU A 128 0.98 -4.65 8.99
N TRP A 129 2.08 -4.04 8.55
CA TRP A 129 2.04 -3.10 7.43
C TRP A 129 1.75 -3.89 6.15
N MET A 130 0.48 -3.91 5.74
CA MET A 130 0.01 -4.65 4.57
C MET A 130 -0.23 -3.68 3.41
N CYS A 131 0.76 -3.55 2.54
CA CYS A 131 0.50 -3.59 1.10
C CYS A 131 1.14 -4.91 0.61
N LEU A 132 0.54 -5.99 1.13
CA LEU A 132 1.10 -7.32 1.53
C LEU A 132 1.80 -7.38 2.88
#